data_AF-A0A110B590-F1
#
_entry.id   AF-A0A110B590-F1
#
_cell.length_a   1.000
_cell.length_b   1.000
_cell.length_c   1.000
_cell.angle_alpha   90.00
_cell.angle_beta   90.00
_cell.angle_gamma   90.00
#
_symmetry.space_group_name_H-M   'P 1'
#
loop_
_entity.id
_entity.type
_entity.pdbx_description
1 polymer ?
#
loop_
_entity_poly.entity_id
_entity_poly.type
_entity_poly.pdbx_seq_one_letter_code
_entity_poly.pdbx_strand_id
1 'polypeptide(L)'
;MLGVESGRSAFVDSHGCWRGGYVPAYLRAYPFYLVETAQDKHVVAVDESSAALQADAYIGQALFTADDKPTPQLQKVIDFLGQVARNRALTDRACRSLDEAGVLEPWPLELDIGNQPWRFSGLYRVSEKQLNALEGAALHALRDTGALGVAYAQLLSTGQKSRLEAFARARENEQRLPESESVFTEPDLEERIDWDSLDFDEGYEG
;
A
#
# COMPACT_ATOMS: atom_id res chain seq x y z
N MET A 1 2.50 5.17 5.92
CA MET A 1 2.86 3.98 6.72
C MET A 1 2.03 2.80 6.25
N LEU A 2 2.64 1.65 5.98
CA LEU A 2 1.96 0.48 5.41
C LEU A 2 1.83 -0.69 6.37
N GLY A 3 2.33 -0.58 7.59
CA GLY A 3 2.27 -1.59 8.64
C GLY A 3 2.93 -1.06 9.90
N VAL A 4 2.72 -1.75 11.01
CA VAL A 4 3.25 -1.38 12.34
C VAL A 4 4.60 -2.00 12.66
N GLU A 5 4.92 -3.12 12.01
CA GLU A 5 6.21 -3.80 12.12
C GLU A 5 7.10 -3.46 10.92
N SER A 6 8.40 -3.31 11.18
CA SER A 6 9.38 -3.10 10.10
C SER A 6 9.38 -4.27 9.13
N GLY A 7 9.45 -3.98 7.83
CA GLY A 7 9.46 -4.99 6.78
C GLY A 7 8.13 -5.73 6.56
N ARG A 8 7.05 -5.36 7.26
CA ARG A 8 5.75 -6.03 7.15
C ARG A 8 4.64 -5.05 6.86
N SER A 9 3.87 -5.31 5.80
CA SER A 9 2.69 -4.52 5.47
C SER A 9 1.42 -5.14 6.05
N ALA A 10 0.61 -4.32 6.72
CA ALA A 10 -0.75 -4.66 7.15
C ALA A 10 -1.74 -4.72 5.97
N PHE A 11 -1.39 -4.16 4.80
CA PHE A 11 -2.27 -4.08 3.63
C PHE A 11 -2.13 -5.26 2.68
N VAL A 12 -1.23 -6.20 2.96
CA VAL A 12 -1.07 -7.44 2.19
C VAL A 12 -1.68 -8.57 3.03
N ASP A 13 -2.41 -9.49 2.43
CA ASP A 13 -2.90 -10.71 3.12
C ASP A 13 -1.84 -11.83 3.13
N SER A 14 -2.22 -13.02 3.58
CA SER A 14 -1.40 -14.23 3.54
C SER A 14 -1.12 -14.74 2.12
N HIS A 15 -1.97 -14.40 1.15
CA HIS A 15 -1.84 -14.80 -0.26
C HIS A 15 -1.03 -13.81 -1.09
N GLY A 16 -0.56 -12.71 -0.50
CA GLY A 16 0.21 -11.67 -1.21
C GLY A 16 -0.66 -10.62 -1.92
N CYS A 17 -1.98 -10.63 -1.70
CA CYS A 17 -2.90 -9.71 -2.35
C CYS A 17 -3.06 -8.40 -1.56
N TRP A 18 -3.19 -7.28 -2.29
CA TRP A 18 -3.38 -5.95 -1.70
C TRP A 18 -4.83 -5.73 -1.27
N ARG A 19 -5.03 -5.25 -0.03
CA ARG A 19 -6.35 -5.06 0.62
C ARG A 19 -6.80 -3.61 0.69
N GLY A 20 -5.92 -2.66 0.35
CA GLY A 20 -6.22 -1.23 0.41
C GLY A 20 -7.04 -0.76 -0.79
N GLY A 21 -7.90 0.25 -0.60
CA GLY A 21 -8.67 0.85 -1.71
C GLY A 21 -7.84 1.65 -2.72
N TYR A 22 -6.57 1.93 -2.38
CA TYR A 22 -5.61 2.57 -3.27
C TYR A 22 -4.29 1.79 -3.22
N VAL A 23 -3.72 1.51 -4.38
CA VAL A 23 -2.37 0.93 -4.50
C VAL A 23 -1.36 2.07 -4.63
N PRO A 24 -0.40 2.20 -3.69
CA PRO A 24 0.67 3.18 -3.74
C PRO A 24 1.34 3.29 -5.11
N ALA A 25 1.64 4.51 -5.54
CA ALA A 25 2.20 4.77 -6.86
C ALA A 25 3.51 3.99 -7.10
N TYR A 26 4.36 3.86 -6.08
CA TYR A 26 5.61 3.11 -6.17
C TYR A 26 5.38 1.60 -6.36
N LEU A 27 4.31 1.03 -5.81
CA LEU A 27 3.93 -0.38 -6.04
C LEU A 27 3.32 -0.56 -7.43
N ARG A 28 2.53 0.41 -7.91
CA ARG A 28 1.95 0.37 -9.27
C ARG A 28 2.98 0.51 -10.37
N ALA A 29 4.10 1.18 -10.09
CA ALA A 29 5.18 1.36 -11.06
C ALA A 29 6.13 0.16 -11.11
N TYR A 30 6.16 -0.70 -10.07
CA TYR A 30 7.06 -1.84 -10.00
C TYR A 30 6.88 -2.75 -11.24
N PRO A 31 7.95 -3.19 -11.91
CA PRO A 31 9.37 -3.14 -11.49
C PRO A 31 10.14 -1.87 -11.89
N PHE A 32 9.47 -0.85 -12.42
CA PHE A 32 10.11 0.38 -12.88
C PHE A 32 10.18 1.44 -11.78
N TYR A 33 11.29 2.15 -11.75
CA TYR A 33 11.50 3.28 -10.84
C TYR A 33 12.27 4.38 -11.55
N LEU A 34 12.20 5.58 -10.98
CA LEU A 34 12.80 6.76 -11.56
C LEU A 34 13.99 7.16 -10.70
N VAL A 35 15.15 7.29 -11.33
CA VAL A 35 16.43 7.62 -10.69
C VAL A 35 16.84 9.02 -11.13
N GLU A 36 17.17 9.85 -10.16
CA GLU A 36 17.79 11.15 -10.39
C GLU A 36 19.27 10.95 -10.68
N THR A 37 19.73 11.49 -11.81
CA THR A 37 21.15 11.49 -12.18
C THR A 37 21.81 12.80 -11.74
N ALA A 38 23.14 12.81 -11.68
CA ALA A 38 23.93 14.00 -11.30
C ALA A 38 23.73 15.25 -12.19
N GLN A 39 23.00 15.13 -13.31
CA GLN A 39 22.69 16.23 -14.23
C GLN A 39 21.22 16.70 -14.10
N ASP A 40 20.53 16.40 -13.00
CA ASP A 40 19.09 16.64 -12.81
C ASP A 40 18.21 16.01 -13.92
N LYS A 41 18.73 14.96 -14.56
CA LYS A 41 17.96 14.14 -15.50
C LYS A 41 17.37 12.96 -14.77
N HIS A 42 16.10 12.70 -15.03
CA HIS A 42 15.43 11.50 -14.59
C HIS A 42 15.63 10.39 -15.61
N VAL A 43 16.09 9.23 -15.15
CA VAL A 43 16.16 8.02 -15.95
C VAL A 43 15.23 6.96 -15.37
N VAL A 44 14.54 6.23 -16.24
CA VAL A 44 13.77 5.06 -15.81
C VAL A 44 14.74 3.90 -15.67
N ALA A 45 14.82 3.37 -14.47
CA ALA A 45 15.52 2.14 -14.14
C ALA A 45 14.49 1.03 -13.87
N VAL A 46 14.97 -0.20 -13.94
CA VAL A 46 14.15 -1.39 -13.82
C VAL A 46 14.82 -2.37 -12.86
N ASP A 47 14.02 -3.06 -12.07
CA ASP A 47 14.49 -4.16 -11.23
C ASP A 47 14.54 -5.44 -12.07
N GLU A 48 15.73 -5.77 -12.58
CA GLU A 48 15.96 -6.96 -13.42
C GLU A 48 15.73 -8.28 -12.69
N SER A 49 15.71 -8.27 -11.34
CA SER A 49 15.41 -9.47 -10.56
C SER A 49 13.91 -9.77 -10.46
N SER A 50 13.07 -8.86 -10.96
CA SER A 50 11.62 -8.99 -10.90
C SER A 50 11.12 -10.14 -11.77
N ALA A 51 10.29 -11.02 -11.21
CA ALA A 51 9.59 -12.05 -11.96
C ALA A 51 8.63 -11.50 -13.05
N ALA A 52 8.30 -10.21 -12.99
CA ALA A 52 7.52 -9.51 -14.01
C ALA A 52 8.31 -9.26 -15.30
N LEU A 53 9.65 -9.40 -15.26
CA LEU A 53 10.53 -9.29 -16.42
C LEU A 53 11.03 -10.67 -16.80
N GLN A 54 10.89 -11.01 -18.07
CA GLN A 54 11.32 -12.30 -18.58
C GLN A 54 12.03 -12.05 -19.90
N ALA A 55 13.33 -12.36 -19.95
CA ALA A 55 14.15 -12.14 -21.15
C ALA A 55 13.75 -13.08 -22.30
N ASP A 56 13.33 -14.30 -21.97
CA ASP A 56 13.14 -15.39 -22.93
C ASP A 56 11.67 -15.82 -23.07
N ALA A 57 10.73 -15.02 -22.58
CA ALA A 57 9.32 -15.38 -22.62
C ALA A 57 8.68 -15.06 -23.97
N TYR A 58 8.14 -16.10 -24.62
CA TYR A 58 7.26 -15.97 -25.78
C TYR A 58 5.92 -15.29 -25.45
N ILE A 59 5.60 -15.12 -24.17
CA ILE A 59 4.34 -14.56 -23.67
C ILE A 59 4.69 -13.31 -22.87
N GLY A 60 4.47 -12.14 -23.46
CA GLY A 60 4.79 -10.86 -22.83
C GLY A 60 4.67 -9.68 -23.81
N GLN A 61 4.87 -8.47 -23.30
CA GLN A 61 4.95 -7.26 -24.11
C GLN A 61 6.40 -6.78 -24.12
N ALA A 62 6.95 -6.59 -25.33
CA ALA A 62 8.27 -6.01 -25.47
C ALA A 62 8.32 -4.61 -24.87
N LEU A 63 9.43 -4.28 -24.20
CA LEU A 63 9.66 -2.94 -23.66
C LEU A 63 10.12 -1.95 -24.74
N PHE A 64 10.82 -2.46 -25.75
CA PHE A 64 11.34 -1.70 -26.88
C PHE A 64 10.84 -2.25 -28.21
N THR A 65 10.71 -1.35 -29.20
CA THR A 65 10.47 -1.72 -30.59
C THR A 65 11.76 -2.18 -31.26
N ALA A 66 11.67 -2.70 -32.49
CA ALA A 66 12.85 -3.09 -33.28
C ALA A 66 13.78 -1.92 -33.64
N ASP A 67 13.33 -0.66 -33.48
CA ASP A 67 14.11 0.56 -33.72
C ASP A 67 14.69 1.16 -32.43
N ASP A 68 14.81 0.37 -31.35
CA ASP A 68 15.29 0.78 -30.03
C ASP A 68 14.48 1.93 -29.38
N LYS A 69 13.19 2.05 -29.70
CA LYS A 69 12.28 3.04 -29.10
C LYS A 69 11.39 2.39 -28.03
N PRO A 70 10.97 3.12 -26.98
CA PRO A 70 9.99 2.62 -26.03
C PRO A 70 8.69 2.19 -26.73
N THR A 71 8.13 1.04 -26.33
CA THR A 71 6.80 0.66 -26.77
C THR A 71 5.74 1.59 -26.17
N PRO A 72 4.51 1.66 -26.73
CA PRO A 72 3.44 2.48 -26.17
C PRO A 72 3.15 2.18 -24.69
N GLN A 73 3.37 0.95 -24.24
CA GLN A 73 3.18 0.54 -22.86
C GLN A 73 4.32 1.01 -21.96
N LEU A 74 5.57 0.88 -22.39
CA LEU A 74 6.70 1.47 -21.66
C LEU A 74 6.57 3.00 -21.58
N GLN A 75 6.10 3.65 -22.65
CA GLN A 75 5.87 5.10 -22.65
C GLN A 75 4.85 5.52 -21.59
N LYS A 76 3.76 4.78 -21.42
CA LYS A 76 2.79 5.04 -20.33
C LYS A 76 3.42 4.95 -18.94
N VAL A 77 4.34 4.00 -18.74
CA VAL A 77 5.09 3.86 -17.49
C VAL A 77 6.03 5.05 -17.28
N ILE A 78 6.77 5.46 -18.31
CA ILE A 78 7.64 6.64 -18.28
C ILE A 78 6.84 7.89 -17.90
N ASP A 79 5.69 8.11 -18.55
CA ASP A 79 4.83 9.27 -18.30
C ASP A 79 4.26 9.24 -16.88
N PHE A 80 3.86 8.05 -16.40
CA PHE A 80 3.38 7.85 -15.04
C PHE A 80 4.45 8.16 -14.00
N LEU A 81 5.66 7.62 -14.17
CA LEU A 81 6.80 7.90 -13.29
C LEU A 81 7.16 9.39 -13.30
N GLY A 82 7.14 10.04 -14.46
CA GLY A 82 7.31 11.48 -14.58
C GLY A 82 6.26 12.26 -13.81
N GLN A 83 4.99 11.82 -13.83
CA GLN A 83 3.93 12.43 -13.03
C GLN A 83 4.15 12.25 -11.53
N VAL A 84 4.59 11.06 -11.11
CA VAL A 84 4.93 10.78 -9.71
C VAL A 84 6.05 11.69 -9.21
N ALA A 85 7.11 11.88 -10.01
CA ALA A 85 8.21 12.78 -9.68
C ALA A 85 7.76 14.24 -9.54
N ARG A 86 6.95 14.74 -10.49
CA ARG A 86 6.36 16.09 -10.41
C ARG A 86 5.50 16.26 -9.16
N ASN A 87 4.64 15.29 -8.86
CA ASN A 87 3.80 15.32 -7.67
C ASN A 87 4.63 15.33 -6.39
N ARG A 88 5.70 14.54 -6.33
CA ARG A 88 6.62 14.53 -5.20
C ARG A 88 7.26 15.90 -4.97
N ALA A 89 7.77 16.55 -6.02
CA ALA A 89 8.35 17.88 -5.91
C ALA A 89 7.34 18.93 -5.40
N LEU A 90 6.07 18.83 -5.82
CA LEU A 90 4.98 19.67 -5.32
C LEU A 90 4.69 19.39 -3.84
N THR A 91 4.61 18.12 -3.44
CA THR A 91 4.43 17.73 -2.03
C THR A 91 5.60 18.22 -1.17
N ASP A 92 6.85 18.08 -1.63
CA ASP A 92 8.03 18.54 -0.89
C ASP A 92 8.05 20.06 -0.73
N ARG A 93 7.59 20.82 -1.74
CA ARG A 93 7.40 22.27 -1.63
C ARG A 93 6.31 22.62 -0.62
N ALA A 94 5.18 21.93 -0.68
CA ALA A 94 4.08 22.13 0.25
C ALA A 94 4.48 21.83 1.71
N CYS A 95 5.15 20.71 1.95
CA CYS A 95 5.65 20.33 3.28
C CYS A 95 6.62 21.38 3.84
N ARG A 96 7.56 21.87 3.03
CA ARG A 96 8.47 22.95 3.44
C ARG A 96 7.71 24.23 3.82
N SER A 97 6.71 24.61 3.02
CA SER A 97 5.92 25.80 3.31
C SER A 97 5.09 25.67 4.61
N LEU A 98 4.60 24.47 4.94
CA LEU A 98 3.94 24.20 6.22
C LEU A 98 4.91 24.26 7.41
N ASP A 99 6.12 23.77 7.23
CA ASP A 99 7.18 23.84 8.24
C ASP A 99 7.61 25.29 8.50
N GLU A 100 7.88 26.05 7.44
CA GLU A 100 8.22 27.48 7.50
C GLU A 100 7.10 28.32 8.14
N ALA A 101 5.83 27.95 7.92
CA ALA A 101 4.68 28.61 8.55
C ALA A 101 4.50 28.22 10.03
N GLY A 102 5.30 27.27 10.54
CA GLY A 102 5.25 26.83 11.94
C GLY A 102 3.97 26.08 12.30
N VAL A 103 3.26 25.49 11.33
CA VAL A 103 1.98 24.80 11.59
C VAL A 103 2.12 23.30 11.84
N LEU A 104 3.35 22.78 11.83
CA LEU A 104 3.64 21.37 12.11
C LEU A 104 3.92 21.19 13.60
N GLU A 105 3.30 20.17 14.20
CA GLU A 105 3.52 19.79 15.60
C GLU A 105 3.86 18.29 15.72
N PRO A 106 4.61 17.88 16.75
CA PRO A 106 4.84 16.47 17.02
C PRO A 106 3.53 15.70 17.16
N TRP A 107 3.49 14.52 16.56
CA TRP A 107 2.33 13.64 16.59
C TRP A 107 2.66 12.33 17.29
N PRO A 108 2.39 12.22 18.60
CA PRO A 108 2.43 10.91 19.26
C PRO A 108 1.28 10.08 18.69
N LEU A 109 1.63 9.10 17.86
CA LEU A 109 0.66 8.18 17.29
C LEU A 109 0.68 6.90 18.12
N GLU A 110 -0.44 6.60 18.76
CA GLU A 110 -0.70 5.34 19.42
C GLU A 110 -1.72 4.55 18.59
N LEU A 111 -1.44 3.26 18.37
CA LEU A 111 -2.33 2.33 17.69
C LEU A 111 -2.59 1.13 18.58
N ASP A 112 -3.85 0.74 18.72
CA ASP A 112 -4.23 -0.43 19.51
C ASP A 112 -4.47 -1.63 18.58
N ILE A 113 -3.51 -2.55 18.55
CA ILE A 113 -3.55 -3.73 17.69
C ILE A 113 -3.52 -4.97 18.58
N GLY A 114 -4.59 -5.75 18.52
CA GLY A 114 -4.78 -6.88 19.42
C GLY A 114 -4.83 -6.43 20.88
N ASN A 115 -3.98 -7.03 21.72
CA ASN A 115 -3.82 -6.70 23.14
C ASN A 115 -2.56 -5.86 23.43
N GLN A 116 -1.88 -5.33 22.40
CA GLN A 116 -0.63 -4.57 22.57
C GLN A 116 -0.73 -3.15 22.00
N PRO A 117 -0.47 -2.10 22.79
CA PRO A 117 -0.38 -0.74 22.29
C PRO A 117 0.93 -0.52 21.54
N TRP A 118 0.86 0.07 20.35
CA TRP A 118 2.00 0.45 19.53
C TRP A 118 2.17 1.96 19.53
N ARG A 119 3.36 2.43 19.93
CA ARG A 119 3.68 3.87 20.01
C ARG A 119 4.70 4.25 18.94
N PHE A 120 4.37 5.25 18.14
CA PHE A 120 5.26 5.82 17.13
C PHE A 120 5.65 7.23 17.53
N SER A 121 6.96 7.51 17.46
CA SER A 121 7.55 8.81 17.73
C SER A 121 8.27 9.35 16.49
N GLY A 122 8.62 10.64 16.50
CA GLY A 122 9.26 11.29 15.35
C GLY A 122 8.33 11.63 14.18
N LEU A 123 7.02 11.41 14.34
CA LEU A 123 6.01 11.84 13.38
C LEU A 123 5.57 13.28 13.68
N TYR A 124 5.17 13.98 12.62
CA TYR A 124 4.62 15.32 12.69
C TYR A 124 3.23 15.33 12.03
N ARG A 125 2.37 16.23 12.50
CA ARG A 125 1.06 16.50 11.90
C ARG A 125 0.84 18.01 11.79
N VAL A 126 -0.11 18.40 10.96
CA VAL A 126 -0.62 19.77 10.95
C VAL A 126 -1.41 20.02 12.24
N SER A 127 -1.09 21.12 12.89
CA SER A 127 -1.85 21.66 14.00
C SER A 127 -2.99 22.51 13.46
N GLU A 128 -4.22 22.02 13.55
CA GLU A 128 -5.40 22.76 13.08
C GLU A 128 -5.53 24.12 13.79
N LYS A 129 -5.17 24.17 15.08
CA LYS A 129 -5.14 25.42 15.85
C LYS A 129 -4.15 26.43 15.26
N GLN A 130 -2.92 26.03 14.98
CA GLN A 130 -1.90 26.94 14.45
C GLN A 130 -2.22 27.35 13.02
N LEU A 131 -2.73 26.42 12.21
CA LEU A 131 -3.20 26.70 10.85
C LEU A 131 -4.30 27.76 10.83
N ASN A 132 -5.31 27.63 11.69
CA ASN A 132 -6.43 28.58 11.77
C ASN A 132 -6.04 29.93 12.41
N ALA A 133 -4.89 30.00 13.08
CA ALA A 133 -4.35 31.24 13.63
C ALA A 133 -3.48 32.01 12.61
N LEU A 134 -3.22 31.46 11.43
CA LEU A 134 -2.47 32.16 10.38
C LEU A 134 -3.31 33.28 9.76
N GLU A 135 -2.69 34.44 9.54
CA GLU A 135 -3.32 35.60 8.94
C GLU A 135 -2.52 36.16 7.76
N GLY A 136 -3.23 36.88 6.89
CA GLY A 136 -2.64 37.70 5.83
C GLY A 136 -1.65 36.96 4.93
N ALA A 137 -0.40 37.43 4.92
CA ALA A 137 0.65 36.97 4.01
C ALA A 137 1.00 35.49 4.20
N ALA A 138 0.95 34.95 5.42
CA ALA A 138 1.28 33.56 5.69
C ALA A 138 0.26 32.60 5.06
N LEU A 139 -1.02 32.91 5.18
CA LEU A 139 -2.08 32.11 4.56
C LEU A 139 -2.03 32.18 3.02
N HIS A 140 -1.71 33.35 2.47
CA HIS A 140 -1.51 33.52 1.01
C HIS A 140 -0.34 32.66 0.50
N ALA A 141 0.77 32.64 1.23
CA ALA A 141 1.93 31.81 0.87
C ALA A 141 1.58 30.32 0.86
N LEU A 142 0.81 29.83 1.85
CA LEU A 142 0.36 28.44 1.89
C LEU A 142 -0.60 28.10 0.73
N ARG A 143 -1.44 29.04 0.30
CA ARG A 143 -2.31 28.85 -0.86
C ARG A 143 -1.48 28.71 -2.15
N ASP A 144 -0.53 29.63 -2.35
CA ASP A 144 0.22 29.72 -3.61
C ASP A 144 1.18 28.55 -3.82
N THR A 145 1.65 27.92 -2.73
CA THR A 145 2.44 26.68 -2.77
C THR A 145 1.60 25.40 -2.84
N GLY A 146 0.26 25.51 -2.75
CA GLY A 146 -0.64 24.36 -2.64
C GLY A 146 -0.63 23.69 -1.27
N ALA A 147 0.15 24.21 -0.31
CA ALA A 147 0.29 23.69 1.04
C ALA A 147 -1.01 23.67 1.83
N LEU A 148 -1.91 24.63 1.60
CA LEU A 148 -3.20 24.68 2.29
C LEU A 148 -4.06 23.44 1.98
N GLY A 149 -4.08 22.99 0.72
CA GLY A 149 -4.80 21.78 0.33
C GLY A 149 -4.19 20.51 0.94
N VAL A 150 -2.86 20.44 0.97
CA VAL A 150 -2.12 19.33 1.62
C VAL A 150 -2.41 19.29 3.12
N ALA A 151 -2.49 20.45 3.77
CA ALA A 151 -2.75 20.54 5.20
C ALA A 151 -4.11 19.93 5.57
N TYR A 152 -5.18 20.35 4.89
CA TYR A 152 -6.51 19.79 5.13
C TYR A 152 -6.61 18.31 4.75
N ALA A 153 -5.96 17.89 3.65
CA ALA A 153 -5.90 16.48 3.29
C ALA A 153 -5.23 15.64 4.39
N GLN A 154 -4.15 16.15 5.00
CA GLN A 154 -3.48 15.47 6.10
C GLN A 154 -4.37 15.39 7.34
N LEU A 155 -5.03 16.49 7.74
CA LEU A 155 -5.97 16.52 8.87
C LEU A 155 -7.08 15.48 8.69
N LEU A 156 -7.72 15.43 7.51
CA LEU A 156 -8.75 14.46 7.18
C LEU A 156 -8.23 13.02 7.17
N SER A 157 -7.00 12.80 6.70
CA SER A 157 -6.38 11.47 6.67
C SER A 157 -6.14 10.89 8.07
N THR A 158 -6.05 11.72 9.11
CA THR A 158 -5.82 11.23 10.49
C THR A 158 -6.97 10.37 11.02
N GLY A 159 -8.17 10.46 10.44
CA GLY A 159 -9.30 9.58 10.74
C GLY A 159 -9.13 8.16 10.19
N GLN A 160 -8.17 7.92 9.29
CA GLN A 160 -7.91 6.60 8.70
C GLN A 160 -7.11 5.66 9.62
N LYS A 161 -6.72 6.10 10.83
CA LYS A 161 -5.99 5.25 11.81
C LYS A 161 -6.73 3.96 12.12
N SER A 162 -8.04 4.01 12.38
CA SER A 162 -8.83 2.83 12.71
C SER A 162 -8.85 1.81 11.58
N ARG A 163 -8.68 2.26 10.33
CA ARG A 163 -8.53 1.36 9.18
C ARG A 163 -7.18 0.64 9.18
N LEU A 164 -6.10 1.33 9.55
CA LEU A 164 -4.79 0.72 9.73
C LEU A 164 -4.82 -0.32 10.87
N GLU A 165 -5.46 0.01 12.00
CA GLU A 165 -5.64 -0.93 13.12
C GLU A 165 -6.46 -2.16 12.70
N ALA A 166 -7.56 -1.97 11.97
CA ALA A 166 -8.38 -3.07 11.47
C ALA A 166 -7.60 -4.01 10.56
N PHE A 167 -6.80 -3.46 9.62
CA PHE A 167 -5.96 -4.28 8.74
C PHE A 167 -4.85 -5.01 9.51
N ALA A 168 -4.23 -4.36 10.49
CA ALA A 168 -3.20 -4.99 11.31
C ALA A 168 -3.76 -6.15 12.16
N ARG A 169 -4.94 -5.95 12.78
CA ARG A 169 -5.64 -7.00 13.55
C ARG A 169 -6.07 -8.17 12.67
N ALA A 170 -6.60 -7.90 11.48
CA ALA A 170 -7.00 -8.95 10.56
C ALA A 170 -5.81 -9.84 10.18
N ARG A 171 -4.66 -9.24 9.89
CA ARG A 171 -3.42 -9.98 9.59
C ARG A 171 -2.91 -10.78 10.80
N GLU A 172 -2.95 -10.23 12.00
CA GLU A 172 -2.58 -10.96 13.23
C GLU A 172 -3.46 -12.20 13.45
N ASN A 173 -4.78 -12.06 13.21
CA ASN A 173 -5.71 -13.18 13.29
C ASN A 173 -5.45 -14.25 12.21
N GLU A 174 -5.15 -13.83 10.97
CA GLU A 174 -4.77 -14.72 9.86
C GLU A 174 -3.50 -15.51 10.19
N GLN A 175 -2.55 -14.92 10.93
CA GLN A 175 -1.32 -15.59 11.38
C GLN A 175 -1.53 -16.49 12.61
N ARG A 176 -2.54 -16.19 13.44
CA ARG A 176 -2.84 -16.97 14.65
C ARG A 176 -3.64 -18.24 14.36
N LEU A 177 -4.39 -18.25 13.25
CA LEU A 177 -4.99 -19.47 12.74
C LEU A 177 -3.85 -20.37 12.25
N PRO A 178 -3.59 -21.55 12.84
CA PRO A 178 -2.69 -22.50 12.22
C PRO A 178 -3.20 -22.78 10.80
N GLU A 179 -2.28 -22.94 9.83
CA GLU A 179 -2.62 -23.63 8.59
C GLU A 179 -3.45 -24.85 8.97
N SER A 180 -4.62 -25.00 8.38
CA SER A 180 -5.55 -26.08 8.69
C SER A 180 -4.97 -27.41 8.17
N GLU A 181 -3.82 -27.84 8.67
CA GLU A 181 -3.44 -29.23 8.72
C GLU A 181 -4.21 -29.85 9.90
N SER A 182 -4.98 -30.90 9.58
CA SER A 182 -5.65 -31.84 10.50
C SER A 182 -7.12 -31.64 10.92
N VAL A 183 -7.94 -30.78 10.29
CA VAL A 183 -9.42 -30.93 10.49
C VAL A 183 -9.97 -32.18 9.78
N PHE A 184 -9.25 -32.72 8.78
CA PHE A 184 -9.64 -33.93 8.05
C PHE A 184 -8.67 -35.10 8.26
N THR A 185 -7.99 -35.15 9.39
CA THR A 185 -7.18 -36.33 9.77
C THR A 185 -7.63 -36.88 11.10
N GLU A 186 -8.93 -37.10 11.24
CA GLU A 186 -9.42 -38.09 12.19
C GLU A 186 -9.43 -39.44 11.45
N PRO A 187 -8.57 -40.41 11.82
CA PRO A 187 -8.60 -41.76 11.23
C PRO A 187 -9.88 -42.54 11.54
N ASP A 188 -10.78 -41.96 12.34
CA ASP A 188 -11.95 -42.62 12.92
C ASP A 188 -13.29 -42.28 12.22
N LEU A 189 -13.26 -41.48 11.15
CA LEU A 189 -14.50 -41.13 10.43
C LEU A 189 -15.02 -42.29 9.57
N GLU A 190 -14.14 -43.18 9.09
CA GLU A 190 -14.56 -44.38 8.36
C GLU A 190 -15.11 -45.47 9.29
N GLU A 191 -14.64 -45.59 10.54
CA GLU A 191 -15.15 -46.56 11.51
C GLU A 191 -16.51 -46.18 12.11
N ARG A 192 -16.90 -44.90 12.03
CA ARG A 192 -18.16 -44.39 12.57
C ARG A 192 -19.35 -44.45 11.61
N ILE A 193 -19.10 -44.70 10.33
CA ILE A 193 -20.17 -44.85 9.35
C ILE A 193 -20.42 -46.34 9.15
N ASP A 194 -21.51 -46.83 9.72
CA ASP A 194 -22.00 -48.19 9.48
C ASP A 194 -22.63 -48.24 8.08
N TRP A 195 -21.78 -48.42 7.06
CA TRP A 195 -22.19 -48.50 5.66
C TRP A 195 -23.12 -49.68 5.37
N ASP A 196 -23.09 -50.73 6.21
CA ASP A 196 -23.98 -51.89 6.09
C ASP A 196 -25.41 -51.60 6.57
N SER A 197 -25.64 -50.48 7.27
CA SER A 197 -26.98 -50.01 7.66
C SER A 197 -27.71 -49.21 6.57
N LEU A 198 -27.02 -48.89 5.47
CA LEU A 198 -27.59 -48.18 4.32
C LEU A 198 -28.10 -49.21 3.31
N ASP A 199 -29.30 -49.74 3.57
CA ASP A 199 -30.06 -50.52 2.59
C ASP A 199 -30.41 -49.63 1.39
N PHE A 200 -29.61 -49.72 0.33
CA PHE A 200 -29.95 -49.18 -0.99
C PHE A 200 -30.79 -50.21 -1.76
N ASP A 201 -31.95 -50.56 -1.23
CA ASP A 201 -32.90 -51.45 -1.92
C ASP A 201 -34.34 -50.95 -1.70
N GLU A 202 -34.69 -49.83 -2.33
CA GLU A 202 -36.08 -49.49 -2.62
C GLU A 202 -36.19 -48.98 -4.07
N GLY A 203 -37.01 -49.71 -4.84
CA GLY A 203 -37.09 -49.64 -6.28
C GLY A 203 -37.57 -48.30 -6.83
N TYR A 204 -36.99 -47.94 -7.97
CA TYR A 204 -37.62 -47.09 -8.95
C TYR A 204 -37.77 -47.90 -10.23
N GLU A 205 -38.88 -48.64 -10.34
CA GLU A 205 -39.41 -49.04 -11.65
C GLU A 205 -40.14 -47.83 -12.26
N GLY A 206 -39.73 -47.48 -13.48
CA GLY A 206 -40.33 -46.49 -14.36
C GLY A 206 -39.63 -46.50 -15.71
#